data_AF-A0A2D4JSZ0-F1
#
_entry.id   AF-A0A2D4JSZ0-F1
#
_cell.length_a   1.000
_cell.length_b   1.000
_cell.length_c   1.000
_cell.angle_alpha   90.00
_cell.angle_beta   90.00
_cell.angle_gamma   90.00
#
_symmetry.space_group_name_H-M   'P 1'
#
loop_
_entity.id
_entity.type
_entity.pdbx_description
1 polymer ?
#
loop_
_entity_poly.entity_id
_entity_poly.type
_entity_poly.pdbx_seq_one_letter_code
_entity_poly.pdbx_strand_id
1 'polypeptide(L)'
;MNRLREELNYFLKVNNNEATTKQNIWNTMKAIIRGTAISYTSRRNKENYTQQNKLKQRMKELESQLQRTPKDRRLQNQMVVTKHKLNLIEQKGMITKLNTARQIFFEQANKLG
;
A
#
# COMPACT_ATOMS: atom_id res chain seq x y z
N MET A 1 1.51 -13.61 0.66
CA MET A 1 2.88 -14.16 0.63
C MET A 1 2.89 -15.61 0.16
N ASN A 2 2.00 -16.46 0.65
CA ASN A 2 1.94 -17.88 0.25
C ASN A 2 1.84 -18.09 -1.28
N ARG A 3 0.95 -17.34 -1.95
CA ARG A 3 0.76 -17.44 -3.41
C ARG A 3 1.99 -17.08 -4.26
N LEU A 4 2.73 -16.02 -3.92
CA LEU A 4 3.95 -15.66 -4.66
C LEU A 4 5.03 -16.73 -4.50
N ARG A 5 5.16 -17.28 -3.29
CA ARG A 5 6.10 -18.35 -3.00
C ARG A 5 5.75 -19.62 -3.79
N GLU A 6 4.47 -19.97 -3.85
CA GLU A 6 3.98 -21.10 -4.65
C GLU A 6 4.22 -20.90 -6.14
N GLU A 7 3.89 -19.73 -6.70
CA GLU A 7 4.11 -19.39 -8.11
C GLU A 7 5.60 -19.43 -8.48
N LEU A 8 6.48 -18.89 -7.62
CA LEU A 8 7.93 -18.95 -7.84
C LEU A 8 8.50 -20.37 -7.70
N ASN A 9 8.03 -21.15 -6.72
CA ASN A 9 8.47 -22.54 -6.55
C ASN A 9 8.08 -23.40 -7.76
N TYR A 10 6.85 -23.24 -8.25
CA TYR A 10 6.39 -23.91 -9.46
C TYR A 10 7.22 -23.49 -10.67
N PHE A 11 7.41 -22.18 -10.86
CA PHE A 11 8.24 -21.64 -11.94
C PHE A 11 9.65 -22.25 -11.93
N LEU A 12 10.33 -22.24 -10.79
CA LEU A 12 11.68 -22.80 -10.65
C LEU A 12 11.71 -24.30 -10.92
N LYS A 13 10.73 -25.06 -10.42
CA LYS A 13 10.66 -26.51 -10.63
C LYS A 13 10.58 -26.88 -12.11
N VAL A 14 9.81 -26.13 -12.90
CA VAL A 14 9.58 -26.42 -14.33
C VAL A 14 10.74 -25.92 -15.21
N ASN A 15 11.35 -24.80 -14.86
CA ASN A 15 12.31 -24.11 -15.73
C ASN A 15 13.78 -24.35 -15.36
N ASN A 16 14.08 -25.04 -14.26
CA ASN A 16 15.45 -25.40 -13.89
C ASN A 16 15.90 -26.67 -14.65
N ASN A 17 15.99 -26.57 -15.97
CA ASN A 17 16.45 -27.62 -16.89
C ASN A 17 17.62 -27.14 -17.75
N GLU A 18 18.29 -28.04 -18.46
CA GLU A 18 19.46 -27.72 -19.31
C GLU A 18 19.11 -26.84 -20.52
N ALA A 19 17.85 -26.86 -20.97
CA ALA A 19 17.38 -26.07 -22.10
C ALA A 19 17.18 -24.57 -21.79
N THR A 20 17.08 -24.20 -20.51
CA THR A 20 16.80 -22.83 -20.08
C THR A 20 18.03 -22.19 -19.44
N THR A 21 18.49 -21.07 -19.99
CA THR A 21 19.64 -20.34 -19.42
C THR A 21 19.31 -19.79 -18.04
N LYS A 22 20.30 -19.79 -17.13
CA LYS A 22 20.14 -19.20 -15.78
C LYS A 22 19.73 -17.72 -15.83
N GLN A 23 20.18 -16.99 -16.85
CA GLN A 23 19.80 -15.60 -17.09
C GLN A 23 18.29 -15.44 -17.37
N ASN A 24 17.72 -16.33 -18.19
CA ASN A 24 16.29 -16.31 -18.48
C ASN A 24 15.46 -16.64 -17.23
N ILE A 25 15.89 -17.62 -16.43
CA ILE A 25 15.26 -17.93 -15.14
C ILE A 25 15.24 -16.70 -14.24
N TRP A 26 16.39 -16.03 -14.06
CA TRP A 26 16.50 -14.82 -13.23
C TRP A 26 15.62 -13.67 -13.74
N ASN A 27 15.62 -13.41 -15.04
CA ASN A 27 14.82 -12.35 -15.64
C ASN A 27 13.31 -12.58 -15.45
N THR A 28 12.85 -13.82 -15.66
CA THR A 28 11.43 -14.16 -15.49
C THR A 28 11.02 -14.14 -14.03
N MET A 29 11.85 -14.61 -13.08
CA MET A 29 11.56 -14.48 -11.65
C MET A 29 11.38 -13.01 -11.23
N LYS A 30 12.27 -12.12 -11.68
CA LYS A 30 12.14 -10.68 -11.43
C LYS A 30 10.83 -10.13 -11.99
N ALA A 31 10.43 -10.55 -13.19
CA ALA A 31 9.17 -10.13 -13.81
C ALA A 31 7.95 -10.59 -12.99
N ILE A 32 7.93 -11.85 -12.55
CA ILE A 32 6.87 -12.40 -11.68
C ILE A 32 6.76 -11.58 -10.38
N ILE A 33 7.88 -11.41 -9.67
CA ILE A 33 7.92 -10.65 -8.41
C ILE A 33 7.41 -9.22 -8.59
N ARG A 34 7.86 -8.54 -9.65
CA ARG A 34 7.41 -7.17 -9.97
C ARG A 34 5.91 -7.12 -10.27
N GLY A 35 5.41 -8.02 -11.10
CA GLY A 35 3.98 -8.08 -11.44
C GLY A 35 3.11 -8.27 -10.21
N THR A 36 3.49 -9.19 -9.31
CA THR A 36 2.79 -9.44 -8.06
C THR A 36 2.87 -8.24 -7.11
N ALA A 37 4.04 -7.59 -6.99
CA ALA A 37 4.20 -6.41 -6.15
C ALA A 37 3.34 -5.22 -6.64
N ILE A 38 3.29 -4.99 -7.96
CA ILE A 38 2.46 -3.94 -8.58
C ILE A 38 0.98 -4.22 -8.34
N SER A 39 0.53 -5.46 -8.60
CA SER A 39 -0.88 -5.85 -8.40
C SER A 39 -1.30 -5.71 -6.93
N TYR A 40 -0.48 -6.21 -6.00
CA TYR A 40 -0.73 -6.06 -4.57
C TYR A 40 -0.81 -4.59 -4.15
N THR A 41 0.15 -3.77 -4.58
CA THR A 41 0.19 -2.34 -4.26
C THR A 41 -1.02 -1.60 -4.83
N SER A 42 -1.40 -1.86 -6.08
CA SER A 42 -2.58 -1.29 -6.72
C SER A 42 -3.86 -1.60 -5.94
N ARG A 43 -4.07 -2.87 -5.59
CA ARG A 43 -5.20 -3.31 -4.76
C ARG A 43 -5.21 -2.58 -3.42
N ARG A 44 -4.09 -2.54 -2.71
CA ARG A 44 -3.97 -1.86 -1.41
C ARG A 44 -4.25 -0.36 -1.51
N ASN A 45 -3.79 0.29 -2.57
CA ASN A 45 -4.06 1.71 -2.79
C ASN A 45 -5.56 1.96 -2.99
N LYS A 46 -6.25 1.09 -3.75
CA LYS A 46 -7.71 1.17 -3.93
C LYS A 46 -8.47 0.95 -2.61
N GLU A 47 -8.05 -0.03 -1.81
CA GLU A 47 -8.61 -0.28 -0.48
C GLU A 47 -8.43 0.93 0.44
N ASN A 48 -7.22 1.47 0.53
CA ASN A 48 -6.89 2.63 1.36
C ASN A 48 -7.68 3.87 0.94
N TYR A 49 -7.79 4.13 -0.36
CA TYR A 49 -8.59 5.24 -0.90
C TYR A 49 -10.07 5.10 -0.53
N THR A 50 -10.62 3.90 -0.70
CA THR A 50 -12.01 3.61 -0.33
C THR A 50 -12.23 3.80 1.18
N GLN A 51 -11.31 3.32 2.02
CA GLN A 51 -11.38 3.49 3.47
C GLN A 51 -11.28 4.96 3.87
N GLN A 52 -10.38 5.73 3.26
CA GLN A 52 -10.22 7.16 3.53
C GLN A 52 -11.50 7.93 3.17
N ASN A 53 -12.10 7.63 2.01
CA ASN A 53 -13.36 8.26 1.59
C ASN A 53 -14.51 7.93 2.54
N LYS A 54 -14.62 6.68 2.98
CA LYS A 54 -15.62 6.28 3.99
C LYS A 54 -15.45 7.04 5.30
N LEU A 55 -14.22 7.20 5.78
CA LEU A 55 -13.94 7.96 7.01
C LEU A 55 -14.25 9.46 6.83
N LYS A 56 -13.92 10.05 5.67
CA LYS A 56 -14.26 11.45 5.36
C LYS A 56 -15.77 11.68 5.33
N GLN A 57 -16.54 10.77 4.72
CA GLN A 57 -18.00 10.85 4.72
C GLN A 57 -18.57 10.72 6.14
N ARG A 58 -18.08 9.74 6.91
CA ARG A 58 -18.47 9.58 8.32
C ARG A 58 -18.19 10.84 9.14
N MET A 59 -17.08 11.53 8.87
CA MET A 59 -16.75 12.78 9.55
C MET A 59 -17.79 13.87 9.27
N LYS A 60 -18.18 14.06 8.00
CA LYS A 60 -19.24 15.01 7.60
C LYS A 60 -20.60 14.71 8.26
N GLU A 61 -20.96 13.44 8.32
CA GLU A 61 -22.19 13.00 9.00
C GLU A 61 -22.17 13.34 10.49
N LEU A 62 -21.05 13.05 11.17
CA LEU A 62 -20.87 13.33 12.59
C LEU A 62 -20.88 14.84 12.88
N GLU A 63 -20.25 15.64 12.03
CA GLU A 63 -20.28 17.11 12.11
C GLU A 63 -21.72 17.63 12.02
N SER A 64 -22.51 17.14 11.07
CA SER A 64 -23.92 17.55 10.92
C SER A 64 -24.77 17.15 12.13
N GLN A 65 -24.55 15.96 12.70
CA GLN A 65 -25.26 15.52 13.90
C GLN A 65 -24.87 16.35 15.13
N LEU A 66 -23.58 16.66 15.28
CA LEU A 66 -23.06 17.47 16.38
C LEU A 66 -23.50 18.93 16.31
N GLN A 67 -23.71 19.50 15.11
CA GLN A 67 -24.33 20.82 14.97
C GLN A 67 -25.72 20.88 15.62
N ARG A 68 -26.51 19.81 15.51
CA ARG A 68 -27.85 19.71 16.10
C ARG A 68 -27.82 19.30 17.57
N THR A 69 -26.83 18.52 17.98
CA THR A 69 -26.70 17.96 19.34
C THR A 69 -25.29 18.14 19.91
N PRO A 70 -24.86 19.38 20.20
CA PRO A 70 -23.45 19.68 20.48
C PRO A 70 -22.89 19.00 21.73
N LYS A 71 -23.76 18.67 22.70
CA LYS A 71 -23.39 18.06 23.98
C LYS A 71 -23.42 16.52 23.97
N ASP A 72 -23.73 15.88 22.84
CA ASP A 72 -23.71 14.42 22.73
C ASP A 72 -22.26 13.89 22.78
N ARG A 73 -21.85 13.43 23.97
CA ARG A 73 -20.51 12.87 24.21
C ARG A 73 -20.20 11.64 23.36
N ARG A 74 -21.21 10.83 23.01
CA ARG A 74 -21.03 9.64 22.17
C ARG A 74 -20.63 10.06 20.76
N LEU A 75 -21.30 11.06 20.19
CA LEU A 75 -20.95 11.60 18.87
C LEU A 75 -19.57 12.27 18.87
N GLN A 76 -19.25 13.04 19.91
CA GLN A 76 -17.92 13.64 20.08
C GLN A 76 -16.82 12.56 20.09
N ASN A 77 -17.00 11.50 20.87
CA ASN A 77 -16.04 10.39 20.93
C ASN A 77 -15.89 9.68 19.57
N GLN A 78 -16.99 9.46 18.85
CA GLN A 78 -16.93 8.88 17.50
C GLN A 78 -16.18 9.79 16.52
N MET A 79 -16.30 11.11 16.64
CA MET A 79 -15.58 12.07 15.82
C MET A 79 -14.07 12.02 16.09
N VAL A 80 -13.67 11.98 17.38
CA VAL A 80 -12.26 11.82 17.77
C VAL A 80 -11.67 10.52 17.22
N VAL A 81 -12.38 9.40 17.35
CA VAL A 81 -11.93 8.10 16.82
C VAL A 81 -11.81 8.13 15.30
N THR A 82 -12.78 8.73 14.60
CA THR A 82 -12.77 8.85 13.13
C THR A 82 -11.59 9.69 12.66
N LYS A 83 -11.33 10.83 13.32
CA LYS A 83 -10.19 11.70 13.05
C LYS A 83 -8.86 10.99 13.30
N HIS A 84 -8.74 10.24 14.39
CA HIS A 84 -7.54 9.47 14.68
C HIS A 84 -7.28 8.39 13.61
N LYS A 85 -8.31 7.65 13.18
CA LYS A 85 -8.20 6.68 12.09
C LYS A 85 -7.76 7.33 10.77
N LEU A 86 -8.25 8.53 10.47
CA LEU A 86 -7.87 9.27 9.27
C LEU A 86 -6.39 9.67 9.32
N ASN A 87 -5.93 10.23 10.44
CA ASN A 87 -4.54 10.60 10.67
C ASN A 87 -3.57 9.42 10.50
N LEU A 88 -3.92 8.23 11.01
CA LEU A 88 -3.10 7.02 10.85
C LEU A 88 -2.91 6.62 9.38
N ILE A 89 -3.95 6.79 8.55
CA ILE A 89 -3.85 6.51 7.10
C ILE A 89 -2.96 7.54 6.41
N GLU A 90 -3.10 8.82 6.77
CA GLU A 90 -2.30 9.90 6.20
C GLU A 90 -0.82 9.78 6.56
N GLN A 91 -0.51 9.49 7.83
CA GLN A 91 0.86 9.23 8.30
C GLN A 91 1.51 8.06 7.56
N LYS A 92 0.79 6.94 7.37
CA LYS A 92 1.28 5.82 6.56
C LYS A 92 1.61 6.26 5.12
N GLY A 93 0.76 7.09 4.52
CA GLY A 93 1.01 7.67 3.19
C GLY A 93 2.25 8.56 3.15
N MET A 94 2.48 9.38 4.19
CA MET A 94 3.66 10.23 4.31
C MET A 94 4.95 9.42 4.42
N ILE A 95 4.96 8.35 5.23
CA ILE A 95 6.12 7.45 5.37
C ILE A 95 6.50 6.84 4.01
N THR A 96 5.50 6.38 3.24
CA THR A 96 5.76 5.84 1.89
C THR A 96 6.39 6.88 0.97
N LYS A 97 5.86 8.11 0.95
CA LYS A 97 6.42 9.21 0.15
C LYS A 97 7.86 9.56 0.57
N LEU A 98 8.13 9.60 1.87
CA LEU A 98 9.46 9.85 2.41
C LEU A 98 10.47 8.78 1.95
N ASN A 99 10.07 7.51 2.04
CA ASN A 99 10.92 6.40 1.59
C ASN A 99 11.18 6.46 0.08
N THR A 100 10.17 6.81 -0.73
CA THR A 100 10.35 7.00 -2.18
C THR A 100 11.29 8.17 -2.48
N ALA A 101 11.13 9.31 -1.82
CA ALA A 101 12.01 10.46 -2.00
C ALA A 101 13.46 10.12 -1.64
N ARG A 102 13.66 9.39 -0.54
CA ARG A 102 14.98 8.90 -0.11
C ARG A 102 15.60 7.96 -1.15
N GLN A 103 14.83 7.03 -1.70
CA GLN A 103 15.32 6.12 -2.75
C GLN A 103 15.74 6.90 -4.01
N ILE A 104 14.92 7.85 -4.46
CA ILE A 104 15.22 8.70 -5.62
C ILE A 104 16.52 9.49 -5.39
N PHE A 105 16.69 10.05 -4.19
CA PHE A 105 17.90 10.78 -3.82
C PHE A 105 19.16 9.89 -3.92
N PHE A 106 19.12 8.68 -3.38
CA PHE A 106 20.25 7.74 -3.47
C PHE A 106 20.56 7.31 -4.92
N GLU A 107 19.53 7.04 -5.72
CA GLU A 107 19.69 6.68 -7.13
C GLU A 107 20.28 7.81 -7.96
N GLN A 108 20.02 9.07 -7.62
CA GLN A 108 20.60 10.24 -8.29
C GLN A 108 22.02 10.52 -7.81
N ALA A 109 22.30 10.39 -6.50
CA ALA A 109 23.63 10.59 -5.94
C ALA A 109 24.65 9.60 -6.51
N ASN A 110 24.24 8.35 -6.77
CA ASN A 110 25.11 7.31 -7.33
C ASN A 110 25.34 7.41 -8.85
N LYS A 111 24.79 8.41 -9.55
CA LYS A 111 24.96 8.61 -11.00
C LYS A 111 26.07 9.60 -11.38
N LEU A 112 26.71 10.24 -10.41
CA LEU A 112 27.78 11.24 -10.62
C LEU A 112 29.19 10.62 -10.70
N GLY A 113 29.31 9.38 -11.19
CA GLY A 113 30.58 8.68 -11.39
C GLY A 113 30.73 8.16 -12.81
#